data_AF-A0A7V5R6M2-F1
#
_entry.id   AF-A0A7V5R6M2-F1
#
_cell.length_a   1.000
_cell.length_b   1.000
_cell.length_c   1.000
_cell.angle_alpha   90.00
_cell.angle_beta   90.00
_cell.angle_gamma   90.00
#
_symmetry.space_group_name_H-M   'P 1'
#
loop_
_entity.id
_entity.type
_entity.pdbx_description
1 polymer ?
#
loop_
_entity_poly.entity_id
_entity_poly.type
_entity_poly.pdbx_seq_one_letter_code
_entity_poly.pdbx_strand_id
1 'polypeptide(L)'
;GEVWEYWEAFLAEDTISEAYYSPYQGDYIGEASIDELGGKNNSADAANVTDESTFSQAHAWMYPMSYGPCKHKDYGMWMTENDSMWQDDETSIIITPEAAAYANKAAVLTCMADAAAVNLGYTLDFMPQCIGSSGMAYPMNGHSDNDNIVQANNLAASRLIYKLCRLFLICDPADNPCGCNYTPVWTKSHYKMHVVRPADRSPAYPVGKAAKFYDSGLNTPYEGAKGSNDEFLWIVYRKQLCCTCCE
;
A
#
# COMPACT_ATOMS: atom_id res chain seq x y z
N GLY A 1 -17.11 -18.66 -24.24
CA GLY A 1 -17.36 -18.32 -22.83
C GLY A 1 -17.51 -16.85 -22.67
N GLU A 2 -18.00 -16.45 -21.51
CA GLU A 2 -18.16 -15.05 -21.16
C GLU A 2 -16.88 -14.56 -20.49
N VAL A 3 -16.41 -13.41 -20.95
CA VAL A 3 -15.32 -12.66 -20.34
C VAL A 3 -15.94 -11.65 -19.39
N TRP A 4 -15.58 -11.72 -18.12
CA TRP A 4 -16.04 -10.83 -17.06
C TRP A 4 -14.96 -9.84 -16.70
N GLU A 5 -15.32 -8.57 -16.58
CA GLU A 5 -14.45 -7.50 -16.09
C GLU A 5 -15.15 -6.76 -14.94
N TYR A 6 -14.54 -6.73 -13.76
CA TYR A 6 -15.09 -6.02 -12.59
C TYR A 6 -13.98 -5.63 -11.60
N TRP A 7 -14.37 -4.89 -10.56
CA TRP A 7 -13.50 -4.55 -9.44
C TRP A 7 -13.85 -5.42 -8.23
N GLU A 8 -12.86 -6.15 -7.71
CA GLU A 8 -13.00 -7.03 -6.55
C GLU A 8 -12.27 -6.44 -5.35
N ALA A 9 -12.91 -6.38 -4.19
CA ALA A 9 -12.20 -6.14 -2.94
C ALA A 9 -11.47 -7.43 -2.55
N PHE A 10 -10.14 -7.45 -2.65
CA PHE A 10 -9.35 -8.68 -2.51
C PHE A 10 -8.35 -8.64 -1.35
N LEU A 11 -8.12 -7.45 -0.79
CA LEU A 11 -7.11 -7.21 0.22
C LEU A 11 -7.63 -6.15 1.18
N ALA A 12 -7.65 -6.47 2.47
CA ALA A 12 -7.73 -5.49 3.54
C ALA A 12 -6.31 -5.23 4.02
N GLU A 13 -5.94 -3.97 4.11
CA GLU A 13 -4.58 -3.53 4.40
C GLU A 13 -4.58 -2.53 5.54
N ASP A 14 -3.87 -2.88 6.59
CA ASP A 14 -3.67 -2.01 7.76
C ASP A 14 -2.40 -1.20 7.54
N THR A 15 -2.41 0.09 7.85
CA THR A 15 -1.17 0.88 8.01
C THR A 15 -1.19 1.57 9.34
N ILE A 16 -0.16 1.30 10.14
CA ILE A 16 -0.20 1.49 11.58
C ILE A 16 1.06 2.13 12.12
N SER A 17 0.92 2.89 13.20
CA SER A 17 2.06 3.46 13.92
C SER A 17 2.47 2.61 15.12
N GLU A 18 1.53 1.87 15.70
CA GLU A 18 1.76 0.93 16.78
C GLU A 18 2.04 -0.48 16.26
N ALA A 19 3.18 -1.06 16.63
CA ALA A 19 3.55 -2.41 16.19
C ALA A 19 2.52 -3.46 16.63
N TYR A 20 2.20 -4.40 15.75
CA TYR A 20 1.25 -5.50 15.96
C TYR A 20 -0.21 -5.10 16.23
N TYR A 21 -0.59 -3.83 16.19
CA TYR A 21 -1.99 -3.45 16.24
C TYR A 21 -2.66 -3.67 14.88
N SER A 22 -3.86 -4.27 14.80
CA SER A 22 -4.59 -4.39 13.53
C SER A 22 -5.90 -3.60 13.57
N PRO A 23 -6.02 -2.49 12.82
CA PRO A 23 -7.27 -1.77 12.59
C PRO A 23 -8.38 -2.63 11.99
N TYR A 24 -8.02 -3.60 11.15
CA TYR A 24 -8.93 -4.60 10.60
C TYR A 24 -9.56 -5.47 11.70
N GLN A 25 -8.78 -5.95 12.68
CA GLN A 25 -9.28 -6.78 13.79
C GLN A 25 -9.79 -5.97 14.98
N GLY A 26 -9.28 -4.75 15.17
CA GLY A 26 -9.51 -3.90 16.33
C GLY A 26 -8.71 -4.29 17.57
N ASP A 27 -7.70 -5.16 17.45
CA ASP A 27 -6.89 -5.69 18.55
C ASP A 27 -5.44 -5.93 18.11
N TYR A 28 -4.56 -6.21 19.07
CA TYR A 28 -3.17 -6.62 18.80
C TYR A 28 -3.12 -8.09 18.35
N ILE A 29 -2.35 -8.36 17.30
CA ILE A 29 -2.21 -9.68 16.67
C ILE A 29 -0.86 -10.34 16.95
N GLY A 30 -0.06 -9.71 17.80
CA GLY A 30 1.23 -10.19 18.26
C GLY A 30 1.78 -9.25 19.34
N GLU A 31 3.02 -9.52 19.74
CA GLU A 31 3.73 -8.73 20.73
C GLU A 31 5.11 -8.40 20.17
N ALA A 32 5.50 -7.13 20.23
CA ALA A 32 6.84 -6.72 19.86
C ALA A 32 7.82 -7.07 20.99
N SER A 33 8.88 -7.81 20.68
CA SER A 33 9.98 -8.06 21.62
C SER A 33 10.88 -6.83 21.83
N ILE A 34 10.76 -5.81 20.96
CA ILE A 34 11.54 -4.58 20.97
C ILE A 34 10.60 -3.39 20.72
N ASP A 35 10.77 -2.31 21.50
CA ASP A 35 9.97 -1.06 21.42
C ASP A 35 10.27 -0.23 20.16
N GLU A 36 11.32 -0.62 19.41
CA GLU A 36 11.83 0.07 18.21
C GLU A 36 11.02 -0.23 16.93
N LEU A 37 10.05 -1.15 16.97
CA LEU A 37 9.21 -1.48 15.80
C LEU A 37 8.00 -0.54 15.63
N GLY A 38 7.71 0.29 16.64
CA GLY A 38 6.61 1.26 16.61
C GLY A 38 7.14 2.70 16.58
N GLY A 39 6.38 3.58 15.95
CA GLY A 39 6.52 5.02 16.16
C GLY A 39 6.55 5.89 14.91
N LYS A 40 6.18 7.17 15.11
CA LYS A 40 6.19 8.22 14.11
C LYS A 40 7.57 8.84 13.85
N ASN A 41 8.60 8.48 14.64
CA ASN A 41 9.94 9.12 14.65
C ASN A 41 11.10 8.17 14.99
N ASN A 42 10.85 6.85 15.08
CA ASN A 42 11.88 5.89 15.51
C ASN A 42 12.44 5.16 14.29
N SER A 43 13.44 5.79 13.66
CA SER A 43 14.31 5.08 12.71
C SER A 43 15.43 4.39 13.50
N ALA A 44 15.72 3.13 13.18
CA ALA A 44 16.90 2.42 13.70
C ALA A 44 18.23 3.11 13.31
N ASP A 45 18.19 4.01 12.31
CA ASP A 45 19.30 4.81 11.79
C ASP A 45 19.26 6.29 12.24
N ALA A 46 18.34 6.70 13.13
CA ALA A 46 18.23 8.09 13.59
C ALA A 46 19.40 8.46 14.51
N ALA A 47 20.52 8.87 13.91
CA ALA A 47 21.67 9.42 14.63
C ALA A 47 21.39 10.81 15.25
N ASN A 48 20.31 11.50 14.83
CA ASN A 48 19.86 12.78 15.39
C ASN A 48 18.33 12.91 15.33
N VAL A 49 17.77 13.59 16.34
CA VAL A 49 16.34 13.94 16.53
C VAL A 49 15.78 14.85 15.40
N THR A 50 16.59 15.24 14.41
CA THR A 50 16.22 16.15 13.32
C THR A 50 15.79 15.47 12.03
N ASP A 51 15.94 14.14 11.92
CA ASP A 51 15.48 13.35 10.77
C ASP A 51 14.10 12.73 11.08
N GLU A 52 13.10 13.59 11.27
CA GLU A 52 11.69 13.21 11.49
C GLU A 52 11.12 12.58 10.21
N SER A 53 11.28 11.25 10.05
CA SER A 53 10.56 10.48 9.03
C SER A 53 9.39 9.74 9.69
N THR A 54 8.20 9.85 9.09
CA THR A 54 7.03 9.12 9.57
C THR A 54 7.20 7.66 9.19
N PHE A 55 7.40 6.80 10.18
CA PHE A 55 7.44 5.37 9.99
C PHE A 55 6.05 4.75 10.21
N SER A 56 5.68 3.79 9.36
CA SER A 56 4.43 3.05 9.48
C SER A 56 4.65 1.58 9.16
N GLN A 57 4.16 0.69 10.03
CA GLN A 57 4.03 -0.73 9.71
C GLN A 57 2.79 -0.93 8.83
N ALA A 58 2.73 -2.06 8.13
CA ALA A 58 1.60 -2.41 7.30
C ALA A 58 1.31 -3.92 7.35
N HIS A 59 0.02 -4.28 7.41
CA HIS A 59 -0.41 -5.67 7.35
C HIS A 59 -1.30 -5.89 6.15
N ALA A 60 -1.08 -6.99 5.43
CA ALA A 60 -1.93 -7.39 4.32
C ALA A 60 -2.74 -8.62 4.68
N TRP A 61 -4.05 -8.51 4.60
CA TRP A 61 -5.01 -9.60 4.74
C TRP A 61 -5.59 -9.93 3.36
N MET A 62 -4.95 -10.86 2.66
CA MET A 62 -5.31 -11.24 1.29
C MET A 62 -6.42 -12.29 1.34
N TYR A 63 -7.64 -11.88 0.97
CA TYR A 63 -8.76 -12.77 0.72
C TYR A 63 -9.84 -12.01 -0.08
N PRO A 64 -10.51 -12.66 -1.06
CA PRO A 64 -11.61 -12.04 -1.81
C PRO A 64 -12.79 -11.75 -0.87
N MET A 65 -13.00 -10.47 -0.57
CA MET A 65 -14.10 -9.95 0.25
C MET A 65 -15.41 -9.83 -0.54
N SER A 66 -15.33 -9.81 -1.87
CA SER A 66 -16.48 -9.76 -2.76
C SER A 66 -16.61 -11.03 -3.58
N TYR A 67 -17.84 -11.57 -3.68
CA TYR A 67 -18.14 -12.72 -4.54
C TYR A 67 -18.16 -12.29 -6.01
N GLY A 68 -17.41 -13.00 -6.85
CA GLY A 68 -17.44 -12.83 -8.29
C GLY A 68 -17.31 -14.15 -9.04
N PRO A 69 -17.56 -14.16 -10.36
CA PRO A 69 -17.48 -15.36 -11.18
C PRO A 69 -16.05 -15.89 -11.36
N CYS A 70 -15.03 -15.08 -11.07
CA CYS A 70 -13.63 -15.46 -11.19
C CYS A 70 -13.16 -16.20 -9.93
N LYS A 71 -12.60 -17.41 -10.09
CA LYS A 71 -12.00 -18.18 -8.99
C LYS A 71 -10.49 -17.98 -8.97
N HIS A 72 -9.99 -17.25 -7.97
CA HIS A 72 -8.56 -17.08 -7.71
C HIS A 72 -8.17 -17.62 -6.32
N LYS A 73 -6.88 -17.91 -6.12
CA LYS A 73 -6.34 -18.55 -4.90
C LYS A 73 -5.28 -17.69 -4.20
N ASP A 74 -5.51 -16.39 -4.14
CA ASP A 74 -4.59 -15.45 -3.51
C ASP A 74 -5.05 -15.26 -2.06
N TYR A 75 -4.70 -16.24 -1.21
CA TYR A 75 -5.00 -16.21 0.21
C TYR A 75 -3.70 -16.12 0.99
N GLY A 76 -3.64 -15.24 1.97
CA GLY A 76 -2.48 -15.14 2.84
C GLY A 76 -2.52 -13.93 3.74
N MET A 77 -1.48 -13.82 4.56
CA MET A 77 -1.26 -12.71 5.45
C MET A 77 0.19 -12.27 5.33
N TRP A 78 0.45 -10.97 5.36
CA TRP A 78 1.79 -10.42 5.48
C TRP A 78 1.83 -9.39 6.59
N MET A 79 2.92 -9.42 7.36
CA MET A 79 3.15 -8.57 8.53
C MET A 79 4.53 -7.94 8.37
N THR A 80 4.63 -6.63 8.37
CA THR A 80 5.90 -5.95 8.14
C THR A 80 6.82 -5.95 9.36
N GLU A 81 6.30 -6.19 10.56
CA GLU A 81 7.09 -6.32 11.79
C GLU A 81 8.05 -7.52 11.74
N ASN A 82 7.69 -8.56 10.98
CA ASN A 82 8.52 -9.73 10.77
C ASN A 82 9.47 -9.58 9.57
N ASP A 83 9.42 -8.45 8.87
CA ASP A 83 10.14 -8.19 7.63
C ASP A 83 11.26 -7.18 7.88
N SER A 84 12.49 -7.68 7.97
CA SER A 84 13.66 -6.84 8.21
C SER A 84 13.88 -5.78 7.13
N MET A 85 13.42 -6.03 5.89
CA MET A 85 13.56 -5.05 4.80
C MET A 85 12.57 -3.90 4.94
N TRP A 86 11.52 -4.06 5.74
CA TRP A 86 10.57 -2.98 5.99
C TRP A 86 11.07 -2.01 7.07
N GLN A 87 11.88 -2.53 8.00
CA GLN A 87 12.44 -1.77 9.12
C GLN A 87 13.68 -0.96 8.72
N ASP A 88 14.48 -1.49 7.79
CA ASP A 88 15.78 -0.92 7.42
C ASP A 88 15.87 -0.57 5.92
N ASP A 89 16.25 0.67 5.66
CA ASP A 89 16.44 1.26 4.34
C ASP A 89 17.59 0.61 3.59
N GLU A 90 18.70 0.29 4.27
CA GLU A 90 19.87 -0.34 3.66
C GLU A 90 19.50 -1.73 3.15
N THR A 91 18.85 -2.53 3.98
CA THR A 91 18.38 -3.87 3.60
C THR A 91 17.38 -3.82 2.45
N SER A 92 16.46 -2.83 2.43
CA SER A 92 15.55 -2.64 1.29
C SER A 92 16.32 -2.34 -0.01
N ILE A 93 17.31 -1.44 0.02
CA ILE A 93 18.07 -1.04 -1.17
C ILE A 93 18.91 -2.20 -1.72
N ILE A 94 19.49 -3.02 -0.85
CA ILE A 94 20.29 -4.19 -1.26
C ILE A 94 19.44 -5.18 -2.08
N ILE A 95 18.18 -5.39 -1.69
CA ILE A 95 17.29 -6.36 -2.36
C ILE A 95 16.56 -5.74 -3.55
N THR A 96 16.41 -4.42 -3.58
CA THR A 96 15.87 -3.67 -4.72
C THR A 96 16.95 -2.79 -5.37
N PRO A 97 17.99 -3.37 -6.00
CA PRO A 97 19.08 -2.59 -6.59
C PRO A 97 18.61 -1.65 -7.70
N GLU A 98 17.45 -1.92 -8.32
CA GLU A 98 16.81 -1.01 -9.26
C GLU A 98 16.46 0.35 -8.65
N ALA A 99 16.30 0.45 -7.32
CA ALA A 99 16.10 1.72 -6.63
C ALA A 99 17.24 2.70 -6.91
N ALA A 100 18.47 2.22 -7.10
CA ALA A 100 19.62 3.06 -7.43
C ALA A 100 19.45 3.77 -8.79
N ALA A 101 18.73 3.16 -9.74
CA ALA A 101 18.43 3.80 -11.03
C ALA A 101 17.43 4.97 -10.87
N TYR A 102 16.63 4.96 -9.81
CA TYR A 102 15.60 5.96 -9.53
C TYR A 102 15.96 6.94 -8.40
N ALA A 103 17.11 6.75 -7.73
CA ALA A 103 17.59 7.63 -6.66
C ALA A 103 18.06 9.02 -7.15
N ASN A 104 17.93 9.33 -8.44
CA ASN A 104 18.35 10.60 -9.02
C ASN A 104 17.20 11.62 -9.03
N LYS A 105 17.53 12.91 -8.96
CA LYS A 105 16.54 14.00 -8.95
C LYS A 105 15.65 14.02 -10.20
N ALA A 106 16.14 13.57 -11.35
CA ALA A 106 15.35 13.54 -12.58
C ALA A 106 14.22 12.50 -12.48
N ALA A 107 14.47 11.35 -11.85
CA ALA A 107 13.46 10.32 -11.60
C ALA A 107 12.40 10.82 -10.61
N VAL A 108 12.79 11.52 -9.55
CA VAL A 108 11.84 12.16 -8.61
C VAL A 108 10.96 13.18 -9.33
N LEU A 109 11.55 14.05 -10.16
CA LEU A 109 10.80 15.04 -10.95
C LEU A 109 9.84 14.39 -11.94
N THR A 110 10.20 13.22 -12.46
CA THR A 110 9.34 12.46 -13.38
C THR A 110 8.04 12.00 -12.70
N CYS A 111 8.07 11.76 -11.38
CA CYS A 111 6.85 11.41 -10.62
C CYS A 111 5.83 12.56 -10.52
N MET A 112 6.20 13.81 -10.83
CA MET A 112 5.23 14.91 -10.92
C MET A 112 4.18 14.67 -12.01
N ALA A 113 4.56 14.01 -13.11
CA ALA A 113 3.64 13.67 -14.18
C ALA A 113 2.61 12.62 -13.73
N ASP A 114 3.06 11.61 -12.96
CA ASP A 114 2.18 10.61 -12.36
C ASP A 114 1.25 11.24 -11.32
N ALA A 115 1.75 12.15 -10.49
CA ALA A 115 0.94 12.90 -9.53
C ALA A 115 -0.19 13.69 -10.21
N ALA A 116 0.08 14.34 -11.35
CA ALA A 116 -0.94 15.03 -12.12
C ALA A 116 -1.98 14.06 -12.71
N ALA A 117 -1.53 12.97 -13.33
CA ALA A 117 -2.39 11.95 -13.92
C ALA A 117 -3.35 11.32 -12.89
N VAL A 118 -2.83 10.89 -11.73
CA VAL A 118 -3.61 10.24 -10.69
C VAL A 118 -4.67 11.19 -10.11
N ASN A 119 -4.33 12.47 -10.00
CA ASN A 119 -5.28 13.49 -9.58
C ASN A 119 -6.40 13.75 -10.61
N LEU A 120 -6.18 13.45 -11.89
CA LEU A 120 -7.22 13.43 -12.93
C LEU A 120 -8.00 12.10 -12.97
N GLY A 121 -7.50 11.04 -12.33
CA GLY A 121 -8.23 9.78 -12.14
C GLY A 121 -7.61 8.55 -12.82
N TYR A 122 -6.39 8.64 -13.35
CA TYR A 122 -5.69 7.52 -13.99
C TYR A 122 -4.23 7.45 -13.55
N THR A 123 -3.66 6.25 -13.44
CA THR A 123 -2.24 6.03 -13.09
C THR A 123 -1.39 5.88 -14.34
N LEU A 124 -0.09 6.19 -14.26
CA LEU A 124 0.86 5.94 -15.35
C LEU A 124 1.66 4.67 -15.08
N ASP A 125 1.26 3.56 -15.70
CA ASP A 125 1.83 2.23 -15.44
C ASP A 125 3.26 2.07 -15.95
N PHE A 126 3.70 2.88 -16.92
CA PHE A 126 5.09 2.89 -17.39
C PHE A 126 6.09 3.46 -16.37
N MET A 127 5.61 4.03 -15.26
CA MET A 127 6.43 4.55 -14.16
C MET A 127 6.10 3.83 -12.85
N PRO A 128 6.46 2.54 -12.71
CA PRO A 128 6.11 1.75 -11.53
C PRO A 128 6.74 2.29 -10.24
N GLN A 129 7.85 3.03 -10.34
CA GLN A 129 8.52 3.67 -9.20
C GLN A 129 7.76 4.87 -8.61
N CYS A 130 6.79 5.43 -9.35
CA CYS A 130 6.03 6.60 -8.91
C CYS A 130 4.66 6.16 -8.38
N ILE A 131 4.26 6.70 -7.23
CA ILE A 131 2.98 6.45 -6.58
C ILE A 131 2.22 7.78 -6.52
N GLY A 132 1.89 8.34 -7.69
CA GLY A 132 1.10 9.56 -7.79
C GLY A 132 1.60 10.69 -6.88
N SER A 133 0.67 11.26 -6.10
CA SER A 133 0.95 12.28 -5.08
C SER A 133 1.49 11.73 -3.76
N SER A 134 1.55 10.41 -3.59
CA SER A 134 2.11 9.77 -2.39
C SER A 134 3.63 9.76 -2.39
N GLY A 135 4.26 9.78 -3.58
CA GLY A 135 5.71 9.88 -3.70
C GLY A 135 6.32 8.69 -4.43
N MET A 136 7.47 8.21 -3.96
CA MET A 136 8.22 7.12 -4.59
C MET A 136 7.95 5.78 -3.91
N ALA A 137 7.82 4.75 -4.74
CA ALA A 137 7.67 3.37 -4.31
C ALA A 137 8.94 2.78 -3.67
N TYR A 138 10.10 3.36 -3.97
CA TYR A 138 11.37 2.96 -3.39
C TYR A 138 11.83 4.00 -2.36
N PRO A 139 12.56 3.58 -1.30
CA PRO A 139 12.68 2.20 -0.82
C PRO A 139 11.32 1.57 -0.41
N MET A 140 11.21 0.24 -0.45
CA MET A 140 9.96 -0.48 -0.11
C MET A 140 9.89 -0.78 1.39
N ASN A 141 9.94 0.30 2.17
CA ASN A 141 9.96 0.29 3.63
C ASN A 141 8.84 1.19 4.20
N GLY A 142 8.74 1.19 5.53
CA GLY A 142 7.77 1.99 6.28
C GLY A 142 8.11 3.48 6.38
N HIS A 143 9.34 3.90 6.03
CA HIS A 143 9.77 5.29 6.18
C HIS A 143 9.20 6.20 5.10
N SER A 144 8.59 7.32 5.51
CA SER A 144 8.01 8.29 4.61
C SER A 144 8.29 9.73 5.02
N ASP A 145 8.68 10.55 4.04
CA ASP A 145 8.95 11.99 4.19
C ASP A 145 7.72 12.84 3.81
N ASN A 146 6.53 12.39 4.22
CA ASN A 146 5.28 13.10 3.91
C ASN A 146 4.75 13.82 5.16
N ASP A 147 4.61 15.15 5.07
CA ASP A 147 4.02 15.97 6.14
C ASP A 147 2.56 15.61 6.46
N ASN A 148 1.84 15.02 5.49
CA ASN A 148 0.47 14.57 5.68
C ASN A 148 0.45 13.07 5.99
N ILE A 149 0.04 12.72 7.22
CA ILE A 149 -0.05 11.34 7.70
C ILE A 149 -0.94 10.44 6.82
N VAL A 150 -2.02 10.97 6.24
CA VAL A 150 -2.90 10.18 5.36
C VAL A 150 -2.20 9.88 4.04
N GLN A 151 -1.44 10.84 3.52
CA GLN A 151 -0.62 10.64 2.33
C GLN A 151 0.53 9.64 2.61
N ALA A 152 1.17 9.75 3.78
CA ALA A 152 2.20 8.83 4.27
C ALA A 152 1.67 7.39 4.36
N ASN A 153 0.52 7.20 5.01
CA ASN A 153 -0.12 5.89 5.13
C ASN A 153 -0.58 5.34 3.76
N ASN A 154 -1.07 6.21 2.87
CA ASN A 154 -1.36 5.82 1.49
C ASN A 154 -0.11 5.33 0.75
N LEU A 155 1.04 5.96 0.99
CA LEU A 155 2.33 5.55 0.43
C LEU A 155 2.74 4.17 0.97
N ALA A 156 2.67 3.97 2.29
CA ALA A 156 2.99 2.72 2.95
C ALA A 156 2.14 1.56 2.39
N ALA A 157 0.81 1.75 2.31
CA ALA A 157 -0.11 0.78 1.73
C ALA A 157 0.27 0.44 0.28
N SER A 158 0.51 1.47 -0.53
CA SER A 158 0.91 1.30 -1.93
C SER A 158 2.23 0.52 -2.09
N ARG A 159 3.21 0.76 -1.20
CA ARG A 159 4.49 0.06 -1.19
C ARG A 159 4.33 -1.41 -0.80
N LEU A 160 3.48 -1.72 0.17
CA LEU A 160 3.22 -3.11 0.55
C LEU A 160 2.56 -3.88 -0.59
N ILE A 161 1.56 -3.31 -1.29
CA ILE A 161 1.00 -3.95 -2.51
C ILE A 161 2.10 -4.27 -3.52
N TYR A 162 2.98 -3.31 -3.80
CA TYR A 162 4.07 -3.52 -4.75
C TYR A 162 5.06 -4.59 -4.27
N LYS A 163 5.38 -4.60 -2.97
CA LYS A 163 6.23 -5.61 -2.34
C LYS A 163 5.64 -7.02 -2.48
N LEU A 164 4.35 -7.18 -2.22
CA LEU A 164 3.64 -8.46 -2.35
C LEU A 164 3.60 -8.95 -3.81
N CYS A 165 3.48 -8.04 -4.79
CA CYS A 165 3.61 -8.38 -6.20
C CYS A 165 5.02 -8.90 -6.52
N ARG A 166 6.08 -8.26 -5.99
CA ARG A 166 7.48 -8.69 -6.16
C ARG A 166 7.79 -10.00 -5.47
N LEU A 167 7.13 -10.29 -4.35
CA LEU A 167 7.25 -11.56 -3.62
C LEU A 167 6.42 -12.69 -4.22
N PHE A 168 5.72 -12.44 -5.34
CA PHE A 168 4.84 -13.42 -5.99
C PHE A 168 3.70 -13.91 -5.07
N LEU A 169 3.28 -13.08 -4.11
CA LEU A 169 2.14 -13.38 -3.23
C LEU A 169 0.81 -12.92 -3.82
N ILE A 170 0.84 -11.88 -4.65
CA ILE A 170 -0.31 -11.39 -5.41
C ILE A 170 -0.05 -11.66 -6.89
N CYS A 171 -1.00 -12.31 -7.56
CA CYS A 171 -1.02 -12.40 -9.02
C CYS A 171 -1.98 -11.35 -9.60
N ASP A 172 -1.79 -10.99 -10.87
CA ASP A 172 -2.61 -10.03 -11.60
C ASP A 172 -3.55 -10.75 -12.57
N PRO A 173 -4.85 -10.80 -12.27
CA PRO A 173 -5.86 -11.41 -13.13
C PRO A 173 -6.30 -10.48 -14.26
N ALA A 174 -6.05 -9.17 -14.18
CA ALA A 174 -6.42 -8.23 -15.24
C ALA A 174 -5.48 -8.29 -16.45
N ASP A 175 -4.25 -8.81 -16.27
CA ASP A 175 -3.26 -8.96 -17.33
C ASP A 175 -3.58 -10.11 -18.31
N ASN A 176 -4.24 -11.18 -17.83
CA ASN A 176 -4.55 -12.35 -18.64
C ASN A 176 -6.01 -12.79 -18.47
N PRO A 177 -6.85 -12.71 -19.52
CA PRO A 177 -8.28 -12.95 -19.40
C PRO A 177 -8.65 -14.35 -18.94
N CYS A 178 -7.78 -15.35 -19.07
CA CYS A 178 -8.08 -16.71 -18.61
C CYS A 178 -7.04 -17.24 -17.62
N GLY A 179 -6.35 -16.36 -16.88
CA GLY A 179 -5.31 -16.75 -15.93
C GLY A 179 -5.01 -15.66 -14.91
N CYS A 180 -3.95 -15.88 -14.12
CA CYS A 180 -3.44 -14.88 -13.20
C CYS A 180 -1.92 -14.84 -13.36
N ASN A 181 -1.39 -13.73 -13.87
CA ASN A 181 0.04 -13.59 -14.15
C ASN A 181 0.71 -12.87 -12.99
N TYR A 182 1.85 -13.35 -12.52
CA TYR A 182 2.60 -12.60 -11.52
C TYR A 182 3.31 -11.41 -12.15
N THR A 183 3.06 -10.22 -11.62
CA THR A 183 3.59 -8.95 -12.11
C THR A 183 4.61 -8.38 -11.11
N PRO A 184 5.87 -8.84 -11.11
CA PRO A 184 6.90 -8.32 -10.20
C PRO A 184 7.19 -6.84 -10.44
N VAL A 185 6.84 -6.31 -11.62
CA VAL A 185 6.60 -4.88 -11.83
C VAL A 185 5.09 -4.72 -11.89
N TRP A 186 4.51 -4.13 -10.84
CA TRP A 186 3.06 -3.98 -10.72
C TRP A 186 2.47 -3.09 -11.83
N THR A 187 1.21 -3.36 -12.18
CA THR A 187 0.39 -2.48 -13.02
C THR A 187 -0.53 -1.67 -12.12
N LYS A 188 -0.14 -0.44 -11.78
CA LYS A 188 -0.86 0.42 -10.81
C LYS A 188 -2.32 0.62 -11.16
N SER A 189 -2.66 0.71 -12.45
CA SER A 189 -4.04 0.91 -12.92
C SER A 189 -4.98 -0.24 -12.59
N HIS A 190 -4.44 -1.40 -12.21
CA HIS A 190 -5.22 -2.56 -11.78
C HIS A 190 -5.58 -2.51 -10.29
N TYR A 191 -5.13 -1.49 -9.55
CA TYR A 191 -5.39 -1.34 -8.12
C TYR A 191 -6.08 0.00 -7.82
N LYS A 192 -7.02 -0.03 -6.87
CA LYS A 192 -7.66 1.14 -6.27
C LYS A 192 -7.69 0.96 -4.77
N MET A 193 -7.60 2.06 -4.03
CA MET A 193 -7.64 2.04 -2.57
C MET A 193 -8.86 2.82 -2.07
N HIS A 194 -9.51 2.24 -1.07
CA HIS A 194 -10.62 2.85 -0.35
C HIS A 194 -10.28 2.87 1.14
N VAL A 195 -10.19 4.06 1.72
CA VAL A 195 -9.98 4.18 3.18
C VAL A 195 -11.31 3.97 3.91
N VAL A 196 -11.31 3.02 4.84
CA VAL A 196 -12.49 2.62 5.65
C VAL A 196 -12.35 3.06 7.10
N ARG A 197 -11.12 3.18 7.58
CA ARG A 197 -10.78 3.67 8.92
C ARG A 197 -9.65 4.70 8.82
N PRO A 198 -9.66 5.80 9.59
CA PRO A 198 -10.58 6.16 10.69
C PRO A 198 -12.06 6.39 10.33
N ALA A 199 -12.33 6.80 9.10
CA ALA A 199 -13.68 6.92 8.58
C ALA A 199 -13.76 6.48 7.11
N ASP A 200 -14.93 5.99 6.70
CA ASP A 200 -15.21 5.60 5.32
C ASP A 200 -15.19 6.83 4.40
N ARG A 201 -14.38 6.76 3.33
CA ARG A 201 -14.30 7.81 2.30
C ARG A 201 -14.46 7.21 0.91
N SER A 202 -15.69 6.80 0.61
CA SER A 202 -16.11 6.46 -0.73
C SER A 202 -16.03 7.67 -1.69
N PRO A 203 -15.70 7.46 -2.99
CA PRO A 203 -15.42 6.17 -3.65
C PRO A 203 -13.97 5.68 -3.48
N ALA A 204 -13.69 4.47 -3.96
CA ALA A 204 -12.31 3.99 -4.11
C ALA A 204 -11.55 4.83 -5.15
N TYR A 205 -10.35 5.29 -4.80
CA TYR A 205 -9.49 6.12 -5.65
C TYR A 205 -8.35 5.30 -6.26
N PRO A 206 -7.79 5.73 -7.41
CA PRO A 206 -6.56 5.14 -7.91
C PRO A 206 -5.43 5.29 -6.89
N VAL A 207 -4.51 4.32 -6.88
CA VAL A 207 -3.31 4.34 -6.05
C VAL A 207 -2.55 5.65 -6.22
N GLY A 208 -2.13 6.28 -5.12
CA GLY A 208 -1.39 7.54 -5.15
C GLY A 208 -2.24 8.82 -5.25
N LYS A 209 -3.56 8.75 -5.07
CA LYS A 209 -4.43 9.94 -5.08
C LYS A 209 -4.04 10.90 -3.95
N ALA A 210 -4.02 12.20 -4.24
CA ALA A 210 -3.72 13.19 -3.23
C ALA A 210 -4.75 13.15 -2.08
N ALA A 211 -4.25 13.12 -0.85
CA ALA A 211 -5.01 13.05 0.39
C ALA A 211 -6.04 14.18 0.46
N LYS A 212 -5.74 15.39 -0.06
CA LYS A 212 -6.68 16.52 -0.12
C LYS A 212 -8.08 16.20 -0.67
N PHE A 213 -8.24 15.13 -1.45
CA PHE A 213 -9.54 14.71 -1.99
C PHE A 213 -10.39 13.88 -1.02
N TYR A 214 -9.79 13.24 -0.01
CA TYR A 214 -10.47 12.29 0.89
C TYR A 214 -10.06 12.38 2.37
N ASP A 215 -9.05 13.19 2.70
CA ASP A 215 -8.44 13.34 4.05
C ASP A 215 -9.33 14.09 5.06
N SER A 216 -10.44 14.69 4.63
CA SER A 216 -11.29 15.46 5.53
C SER A 216 -11.68 14.64 6.77
N GLY A 217 -11.19 15.03 7.95
CA GLY A 217 -11.48 14.37 9.22
C GLY A 217 -10.90 12.97 9.38
N LEU A 218 -9.87 12.59 8.61
CA LEU A 218 -9.13 11.34 8.81
C LEU A 218 -8.00 11.50 9.83
N ASN A 219 -7.31 12.65 9.85
CA ASN A 219 -6.30 12.98 10.86
C ASN A 219 -6.86 13.94 11.92
N THR A 220 -7.76 13.45 12.80
CA THR A 220 -8.26 14.25 13.92
C THR A 220 -7.44 14.01 15.20
N PRO A 221 -7.16 15.05 16.00
CA PRO A 221 -6.29 14.95 17.18
C PRO A 221 -6.91 14.19 18.37
N TYR A 222 -8.15 13.70 18.24
CA TYR A 222 -8.87 13.02 19.32
C TYR A 222 -9.13 11.57 18.95
N GLU A 223 -8.70 10.61 19.77
CA GLU A 223 -9.03 9.20 19.59
C GLU A 223 -10.54 9.00 19.42
N GLY A 224 -10.92 8.33 18.34
CA GLY A 224 -12.31 8.00 18.08
C GLY A 224 -12.73 6.73 18.82
N ALA A 225 -14.01 6.38 18.75
CA ALA A 225 -14.54 5.14 19.33
C ALA A 225 -13.91 3.84 18.75
N LYS A 226 -13.11 3.95 17.68
CA LYS A 226 -12.43 2.83 17.04
C LYS A 226 -10.97 2.68 17.49
N GLY A 227 -10.38 3.66 18.18
CA GLY A 227 -8.96 3.69 18.58
C GLY A 227 -8.26 4.97 18.09
N SER A 228 -6.93 4.97 18.08
CA SER A 228 -6.14 6.07 17.52
C SER A 228 -6.51 6.32 16.05
N ASN A 229 -6.58 7.60 15.66
CA ASN A 229 -6.84 8.00 14.26
C ASN A 229 -5.59 7.97 13.40
N ASP A 230 -4.44 7.63 13.99
CA ASP A 230 -3.19 7.43 13.27
C ASP A 230 -3.12 6.05 12.60
N GLU A 231 -4.19 5.26 12.77
CA GLU A 231 -4.29 3.86 12.39
C GLU A 231 -5.32 3.70 11.27
N PHE A 232 -4.85 3.31 10.08
CA PHE A 232 -5.65 3.29 8.86
C PHE A 232 -5.98 1.88 8.42
N LEU A 233 -7.20 1.71 7.91
CA LEU A 233 -7.64 0.51 7.20
C LEU A 233 -7.98 0.88 5.77
N TRP A 234 -7.29 0.25 4.84
CA TRP A 234 -7.48 0.37 3.41
C TRP A 234 -8.11 -0.91 2.88
N ILE A 235 -9.17 -0.77 2.09
CA ILE A 235 -9.67 -1.85 1.27
C ILE A 235 -9.13 -1.63 -0.14
N VAL A 236 -8.33 -2.57 -0.60
CA VAL A 236 -7.73 -2.54 -1.92
C VAL A 236 -8.63 -3.32 -2.88
N TYR A 237 -9.07 -2.62 -3.91
CA TYR A 237 -9.79 -3.19 -5.02
C TYR A 237 -8.81 -3.52 -6.13
N ARG A 238 -8.86 -4.75 -6.63
CA ARG A 238 -8.12 -5.21 -7.80
C ARG A 238 -9.06 -5.38 -8.97
N LYS A 239 -8.57 -5.01 -10.15
CA LYS A 239 -9.26 -5.26 -11.41
C LYS A 239 -9.20 -6.75 -11.72
N GLN A 240 -10.36 -7.34 -12.01
CA GLN A 240 -10.51 -8.74 -12.38
C GLN A 240 -10.86 -8.83 -13.86
N LEU A 241 -10.20 -9.73 -14.59
CA LEU A 241 -10.55 -10.12 -15.95
C LEU A 241 -10.51 -11.65 -16.03
N CYS A 242 -11.66 -12.31 -16.17
CA CYS A 242 -11.68 -13.78 -16.24
C CYS A 242 -12.63 -14.36 -17.30
N CYS A 243 -12.24 -15.52 -17.84
CA CYS A 243 -13.02 -16.36 -18.73
C CYS A 243 -13.76 -17.44 -17.91
N THR A 244 -15.08 -17.45 -17.94
CA THR A 244 -15.91 -18.45 -17.23
C THR A 244 -16.07 -19.78 -17.98
N CYS A 245 -15.55 -19.92 -19.20
CA CYS A 245 -15.70 -21.14 -20.01
C CYS A 245 -14.58 -22.15 -19.93
N CYS A 246 -13.58 -21.91 -19.08
CA CYS A 246 -12.40 -22.77 -18.98
C CYS A 246 -12.40 -23.60 -17.68
N GLU A 247 -13.58 -23.84 -17.08
CA GLU A 247 -13.71 -24.87 -16.05
C GLU A 247 -13.61 -26.29 -16.63
#